data_AF-A0A2A3DCN3-F1
#
_entry.id   AF-A0A2A3DCN3-F1
#
_cell.length_a   1.000
_cell.length_b   1.000
_cell.length_c   1.000
_cell.angle_alpha   90.00
_cell.angle_beta   90.00
_cell.angle_gamma   90.00
#
_symmetry.space_group_name_H-M   'P 1'
#
loop_
_entity.id
_entity.type
_entity.pdbx_description
1 polymer ?
#
loop_
_entity_poly.entity_id
_entity_poly.type
_entity_poly.pdbx_seq_one_letter_code
_entity_poly.pdbx_strand_id
1 'polypeptide(L)'
;MGRRRTTELRAVVDARLYIGWTGCQCRALPDRFPPAPTVQRYFYAWRNNGLRKTNFHLVAAALGREASPSAGIIESQSAKTTEVAGLRGYDAGKKIKGRKRHIITDA
;
A
#
# COMPACT_ATOMS: atom_id res chain seq x y z
N MET A 1 -15.80 24.82 -9.01
CA MET A 1 -16.82 23.74 -8.93
C MET A 1 -16.21 22.47 -9.52
N GLY A 2 -15.95 21.43 -8.70
CA GLY A 2 -15.34 20.18 -9.15
C GLY A 2 -16.37 19.19 -9.71
N ARG A 3 -15.97 18.35 -10.67
CA ARG A 3 -16.79 17.27 -11.23
C ARG A 3 -17.33 16.37 -10.11
N ARG A 4 -18.66 16.20 -10.04
CA ARG A 4 -19.29 15.30 -9.06
C ARG A 4 -18.71 13.89 -9.19
N ARG A 5 -18.43 13.28 -8.04
CA ARG A 5 -17.96 11.90 -7.92
C ARG A 5 -19.03 10.95 -8.45
N THR A 6 -18.70 10.16 -9.47
CA THR A 6 -19.59 9.11 -10.00
C THR A 6 -19.23 7.71 -9.49
N THR A 7 -18.01 7.52 -8.98
CA THR A 7 -17.53 6.22 -8.52
C THR A 7 -17.89 5.97 -7.06
N GLU A 8 -18.54 4.86 -6.76
CA GLU A 8 -18.78 4.41 -5.39
C GLU A 8 -17.45 4.17 -4.62
N LEU A 9 -17.32 4.70 -3.40
CA LEU A 9 -16.07 4.55 -2.63
C LEU A 9 -15.88 3.12 -2.16
N ARG A 10 -16.98 2.44 -1.78
CA ARG A 10 -16.92 1.06 -1.32
C ARG A 10 -16.31 0.15 -2.39
N ALA A 11 -16.72 0.34 -3.65
CA ALA A 11 -16.19 -0.39 -4.80
C ALA A 11 -14.69 -0.17 -5.03
N VAL A 12 -14.16 1.02 -4.73
CA VAL A 12 -12.72 1.31 -4.78
C VAL A 12 -11.97 0.59 -3.65
N VAL A 13 -12.54 0.55 -2.44
CA VAL A 13 -11.98 -0.19 -1.31
C VAL A 13 -11.97 -1.69 -1.63
N ASP A 14 -13.07 -2.25 -2.14
CA ASP A 14 -13.16 -3.66 -2.50
C ASP A 14 -12.17 -4.03 -3.61
N ALA A 15 -12.01 -3.19 -4.63
CA ALA A 15 -10.99 -3.39 -5.66
C ALA A 15 -9.58 -3.46 -5.07
N ARG A 16 -9.26 -2.60 -4.10
CA ARG A 16 -7.96 -2.57 -3.43
C ARG A 16 -7.75 -3.80 -2.55
N LEU A 17 -8.78 -4.23 -1.82
CA LEU A 17 -8.73 -5.46 -1.02
C LEU A 17 -8.58 -6.69 -1.91
N TYR A 18 -9.26 -6.72 -3.07
CA TYR A 18 -9.13 -7.79 -4.06
C TYR A 18 -7.70 -7.88 -4.61
N ILE A 19 -7.08 -6.75 -4.97
CA ILE A 19 -5.66 -6.71 -5.37
C ILE A 19 -4.76 -7.20 -4.24
N GLY A 20 -5.04 -6.79 -2.99
CA GLY A 20 -4.25 -7.21 -1.82
C GLY A 20 -4.35 -8.71 -1.53
N TRP A 21 -5.53 -9.29 -1.71
CA TRP A 21 -5.79 -10.72 -1.49
C TRP A 21 -5.24 -11.60 -2.60
N THR A 22 -5.45 -11.21 -3.86
CA THR A 22 -5.05 -12.03 -5.03
C THR A 22 -3.62 -11.79 -5.49
N GLY A 23 -3.03 -10.64 -5.14
CA GLY A 23 -1.76 -10.18 -5.69
C GLY A 23 -1.81 -9.83 -7.17
N CYS A 24 -3.02 -9.71 -7.77
CA CYS A 24 -3.14 -9.43 -9.20
C CYS A 24 -2.58 -8.05 -9.55
N GLN A 25 -2.12 -7.89 -10.79
CA GLN A 25 -1.74 -6.58 -11.29
C GLN A 25 -2.98 -5.67 -11.30
N CYS A 26 -2.80 -4.38 -10.99
CA CYS A 26 -3.90 -3.41 -11.01
C CYS A 26 -4.60 -3.35 -12.39
N ARG A 27 -3.87 -3.60 -13.48
CA ARG A 27 -4.42 -3.67 -14.85
C ARG A 27 -5.20 -4.95 -15.14
N ALA A 28 -5.02 -6.01 -14.33
CA ALA A 28 -5.75 -7.27 -14.43
C ALA A 28 -6.99 -7.29 -13.51
N LEU A 29 -7.45 -6.12 -13.07
CA LEU A 29 -8.62 -6.01 -12.21
C LEU A 29 -9.89 -6.39 -13.01
N PRO A 30 -10.75 -7.27 -12.48
CA PRO A 30 -11.99 -7.65 -13.17
C PRO A 30 -12.94 -6.47 -13.43
N ASP A 31 -13.71 -6.54 -14.53
CA ASP A 31 -14.59 -5.46 -15.00
C ASP A 31 -15.73 -5.09 -14.04
N ARG A 32 -16.05 -5.95 -13.06
CA ARG A 32 -17.01 -5.64 -11.99
C ARG A 32 -16.55 -4.51 -11.05
N PHE A 33 -15.27 -4.15 -11.09
CA PHE A 33 -14.70 -3.09 -10.28
C PHE A 33 -14.59 -1.77 -11.05
N PRO A 34 -14.41 -0.63 -10.34
CA PRO A 34 -14.12 0.62 -11.01
C PRO A 34 -12.87 0.53 -11.90
N PRO A 35 -12.77 1.32 -12.98
CA PRO A 35 -11.62 1.28 -13.87
C PRO A 35 -10.29 1.42 -13.12
N ALA A 36 -9.30 0.60 -13.48
CA ALA A 36 -8.00 0.59 -12.82
C ALA A 36 -7.35 1.97 -12.63
N PRO A 37 -7.43 2.93 -13.60
CA PRO A 37 -6.91 4.29 -13.38
C PRO A 37 -7.62 5.05 -12.25
N THR A 38 -8.92 4.81 -12.08
CA THR A 38 -9.71 5.39 -10.99
C THR A 38 -9.28 4.82 -9.65
N VAL A 39 -9.14 3.49 -9.54
CA VAL A 39 -8.67 2.82 -8.32
C VAL A 39 -7.26 3.31 -7.96
N GLN A 40 -6.36 3.42 -8.94
CA GLN A 40 -5.01 3.90 -8.74
C GLN A 40 -4.96 5.37 -8.29
N ARG A 41 -5.81 6.23 -8.85
CA ARG A 41 -5.91 7.63 -8.44
C ARG A 41 -6.32 7.76 -6.96
N TYR A 42 -7.33 7.01 -6.53
CA TYR A 42 -7.74 7.00 -5.12
C TYR A 42 -6.65 6.42 -4.22
N PHE A 43 -6.00 5.34 -4.64
CA PHE A 43 -4.89 4.75 -3.89
C PHE A 43 -3.80 5.78 -3.60
N TYR A 44 -3.35 6.53 -4.61
CA TYR A 44 -2.31 7.54 -4.41
C TYR A 44 -2.80 8.73 -3.60
N ALA A 45 -4.02 9.21 -3.82
CA ALA A 45 -4.60 10.29 -3.02
C ALA A 45 -4.66 9.91 -1.53
N TRP A 46 -5.13 8.70 -1.22
CA TRP A 46 -5.26 8.19 0.14
C TRP A 46 -3.94 7.82 0.81
N ARG A 47 -2.97 7.36 0.02
CA ARG A 47 -1.61 7.14 0.52
C ARG A 47 -0.98 8.46 0.94
N ASN A 48 -1.13 9.51 0.12
CA ASN A 48 -0.48 10.79 0.33
C ASN A 48 -1.17 11.64 1.40
N ASN A 49 -2.48 11.49 1.61
CA ASN A 49 -3.21 12.23 2.65
C ASN A 49 -3.23 11.54 4.02
N GLY A 50 -2.53 10.40 4.18
CA GLY A 50 -2.41 9.71 5.46
C GLY A 50 -3.61 8.86 5.87
N LEU A 51 -4.61 8.63 5.01
CA LEU A 51 -5.83 7.85 5.34
C LEU A 51 -5.53 6.46 5.92
N ARG A 52 -4.39 5.87 5.56
CA ARG A 52 -3.96 4.58 6.12
C ARG A 52 -3.77 4.64 7.64
N LYS A 53 -3.20 5.73 8.17
CA LYS A 53 -3.02 5.93 9.62
C LYS A 53 -4.36 6.06 10.32
N THR A 54 -5.27 6.87 9.75
CA THR A 54 -6.64 7.02 10.26
C THR A 54 -7.36 5.68 10.33
N ASN A 55 -7.28 4.86 9.28
CA ASN A 55 -7.89 3.54 9.28
C ASN A 55 -7.29 2.61 10.34
N PHE A 56 -5.98 2.66 10.58
CA PHE A 56 -5.35 1.89 11.65
C PHE A 56 -5.95 2.24 13.01
N HIS A 57 -6.03 3.53 13.35
CA HIS A 57 -6.61 3.98 14.62
C HIS A 57 -8.08 3.54 14.76
N LEU A 58 -8.87 3.63 13.69
CA LEU A 58 -10.28 3.21 13.70
C LEU A 58 -10.41 1.69 13.90
N VAL A 59 -9.56 0.89 13.27
CA VAL A 59 -9.56 -0.58 13.44
C VAL A 59 -9.10 -0.96 14.85
N ALA A 60 -8.06 -0.30 15.39
CA ALA A 60 -7.60 -0.52 16.75
C ALA A 60 -8.72 -0.23 17.76
N ALA A 61 -9.38 0.92 17.64
CA ALA A 61 -10.52 1.28 18.50
C ALA A 61 -11.68 0.28 18.38
N ALA A 62 -12.03 -0.17 17.17
CA ALA A 62 -13.07 -1.17 16.97
C ALA A 62 -12.74 -2.54 17.58
N LEU A 63 -11.46 -2.86 17.72
CA LEU A 63 -10.96 -4.08 18.37
C LEU A 63 -10.68 -3.88 19.88
N GLY A 64 -11.01 -2.71 20.44
CA GLY A 64 -10.73 -2.39 21.85
C GLY A 64 -9.24 -2.28 22.18
N ARG A 65 -8.39 -1.99 21.18
CA ARG A 65 -6.94 -1.84 21.33
C ARG A 65 -6.55 -0.38 21.39
N GLU A 66 -5.46 -0.09 22.10
CA GLU A 66 -4.83 1.23 22.09
C GLU A 66 -4.42 1.58 20.65
N ALA A 67 -4.69 2.82 20.24
CA ALA A 67 -4.46 3.28 18.88
C ALA A 67 -2.99 3.60 18.61
N SER A 68 -2.15 3.52 19.65
CA SER A 68 -0.70 3.67 19.61
C SER A 68 -0.04 2.29 19.59
N PRO A 69 0.96 2.07 18.71
CA PRO A 69 1.63 0.79 18.64
C PRO A 69 2.48 0.54 19.89
N SER A 70 2.40 -0.67 20.45
CA SER A 70 3.12 -1.04 21.66
C SER A 70 4.61 -1.32 21.43
N ALA A 71 4.98 -1.69 20.20
CA ALA A 71 6.36 -1.96 19.80
C ALA A 71 6.60 -1.58 18.33
N GLY A 72 7.84 -1.17 18.04
CA GLY A 72 8.33 -0.94 16.68
C GLY A 72 9.24 -2.08 16.24
N ILE A 73 8.94 -2.68 15.10
CA ILE A 73 9.77 -3.69 14.44
C ILE A 73 10.60 -2.99 13.37
N ILE A 74 11.92 -3.12 13.46
CA ILE A 74 12.86 -2.60 12.46
C ILE A 74 13.38 -3.77 11.62
N GLU A 75 13.11 -3.74 10.32
CA GLU A 75 13.62 -4.74 9.37
C GLU A 75 14.50 -4.08 8.31
N SER A 76 15.54 -4.81 7.90
CA SER A 76 16.30 -4.46 6.70
C SER A 76 15.74 -5.21 5.50
N GLN A 77 15.15 -4.49 4.54
CA GLN A 77 14.56 -5.06 3.33
C GLN A 77 15.43 -4.75 2.10
N SER A 78 15.75 -5.78 1.31
CA SER A 78 16.46 -5.64 0.04
C SER A 78 15.58 -6.13 -1.09
N ALA A 79 15.29 -5.26 -2.07
CA ALA A 79 14.43 -5.56 -3.20
C ALA A 79 15.18 -5.41 -4.52
N LYS A 80 14.98 -6.35 -5.45
CA LYS A 80 15.55 -6.25 -6.80
C LYS A 80 15.09 -4.97 -7.47
N THR A 81 16.02 -4.24 -8.07
CA THR A 81 15.73 -3.03 -8.84
C THR A 81 15.52 -3.37 -10.31
N THR A 82 14.74 -2.55 -11.01
CA THR A 82 14.62 -2.58 -12.47
C THR A 82 15.91 -2.08 -13.14
N GLU A 83 15.96 -2.15 -14.47
CA GLU A 83 17.11 -1.68 -15.28
C GLU A 83 17.34 -0.16 -15.21
N VAL A 84 16.32 0.60 -14.80
CA VAL A 84 16.40 2.06 -14.61
C VAL A 84 17.54 2.44 -13.66
N ALA A 85 18.32 3.45 -14.05
CA ALA A 85 19.45 3.95 -13.27
C ALA A 85 19.04 4.53 -11.90
N GLY A 86 19.85 4.29 -10.87
CA GLY A 86 19.61 4.76 -9.51
C GLY A 86 20.49 4.06 -8.46
N LEU A 87 20.30 4.42 -7.17
CA LEU A 87 21.01 3.82 -6.03
C LEU A 87 20.75 2.31 -5.96
N ARG A 88 21.83 1.51 -6.07
CA ARG A 88 21.80 0.05 -6.09
C ARG A 88 23.08 -0.52 -5.50
N GLY A 89 22.98 -1.68 -4.88
CA GLY A 89 24.09 -2.44 -4.31
C GLY A 89 23.79 -3.93 -4.30
N TYR A 90 24.71 -4.73 -3.77
CA TYR A 90 24.52 -6.16 -3.57
C TYR A 90 24.39 -6.46 -2.08
N ASP A 91 23.25 -7.00 -1.66
CA ASP A 91 23.08 -7.53 -0.32
C ASP A 91 23.57 -8.98 -0.30
N ALA A 92 24.77 -9.20 0.26
CA ALA A 92 25.37 -10.52 0.34
C ALA A 92 24.59 -11.50 1.24
N GLY A 93 23.92 -11.00 2.29
CA GLY A 93 23.11 -11.82 3.18
C GLY A 93 21.85 -12.36 2.51
N LYS A 94 21.21 -11.55 1.65
CA LYS A 94 20.03 -11.96 0.87
C LYS A 94 20.38 -12.46 -0.54
N LYS A 95 21.64 -12.36 -0.95
CA LYS A 95 22.15 -12.61 -2.31
C LYS A 95 21.34 -11.88 -3.39
N ILE A 96 20.97 -10.62 -3.12
CA ILE A 96 20.13 -9.80 -4.00
C ILE A 96 20.93 -8.59 -4.47
N LYS A 97 21.01 -8.41 -5.80
CA LYS A 97 21.37 -7.14 -6.41
C LYS A 97 20.13 -6.24 -6.44
N GLY A 98 20.16 -5.12 -5.72
CA GLY A 98 19.00 -4.28 -5.58
C GLY A 98 19.19 -3.09 -4.65
N ARG A 99 18.08 -2.55 -4.16
CA ARG A 99 18.06 -1.42 -3.24
C ARG A 99 17.72 -1.93 -1.84
N LYS A 100 18.63 -1.67 -0.90
CA LYS A 100 18.41 -1.91 0.52
C LYS A 100 17.70 -0.70 1.15
N ARG A 101 16.77 -0.97 2.06
CA ARG A 101 16.05 0.02 2.87
C ARG A 101 15.82 -0.53 4.27
N HIS A 102 15.86 0.34 5.26
CA HIS A 102 15.42 0.03 6.62
C HIS A 102 13.97 0.50 6.75
N ILE A 103 13.08 -0.40 7.15
CA ILE A 103 11.66 -0.10 7.34
C ILE A 103 11.36 -0.30 8.82
N ILE A 104 10.70 0.70 9.39
CA ILE A 104 10.13 0.62 10.73
C ILE A 104 8.63 0.41 10.56
N THR A 105 8.11 -0.66 11.17
CA THR A 105 6.67 -0.96 11.21
C THR A 105 6.26 -1.17 12.67
N ASP A 106 5.00 -0.93 12.96
CA ASP A 106 4.37 -1.24 14.24
C ASP A 106 3.94 -2.70 14.35
N ALA A 107 3.92 -3.22 15.58
CA ALA A 107 3.38 -4.55 15.92
C ALA A 107 1.85 -4.54 16.09
#